data_AF-A0A6G0XMK6-F1
#
_entry.id   AF-A0A6G0XMK6-F1
#
_cell.length_a   1.000
_cell.length_b   1.000
_cell.length_c   1.000
_cell.angle_alpha   90.00
_cell.angle_beta   90.00
_cell.angle_gamma   90.00
#
_symmetry.space_group_name_H-M   'P 1'
#
loop_
_entity.id
_entity.type
_entity.pdbx_description
1 polymer ?
#
loop_
_entity_poly.entity_id
_entity_poly.type
_entity_poly.pdbx_seq_one_letter_code
_entity_poly.pdbx_strand_id
1 'polypeptide(L)'
;MLYLGEDNSAEILTAWLKEANRTRAPRTRSLMTSDLLDDDDLHDWLNITKANGATFCNPFLGSLVPCATDHLIPEVFKLITANPCCNDMASEIQQAVGISPQEFVTKLLSHAANIVCSIQTPGFHGAGNQTCGAAWMRSLNYHYNEGNVSFDRYQTMAQIPNDQGCAAALGDAITTANGFEMAHVFAKPVVPGSCVKPVDDLLTWLRQLPIAQTTWNGVTLRHFFDDGKCVNGSTINEAVAKAWTGDELLGFYLDIGMKPEELARLCVHFTNGGYGKCAFNETIQEAFPLAKDAITSTTTVTPSTTPKSSVGLATMSWFVSTMVVTSIGFW
;
A
#
# COMPACT_ATOMS: atom_id res chain seq x y z
N MET A 1 10.50 1.15 48.54
CA MET A 1 11.87 0.58 48.55
C MET A 1 11.70 -0.94 48.46
N LEU A 2 11.58 -1.47 47.24
CA LEU A 2 11.51 -2.90 46.94
C LEU A 2 12.64 -3.14 45.95
N TYR A 3 13.73 -3.72 46.45
CA TYR A 3 14.84 -4.22 45.67
C TYR A 3 14.35 -5.46 44.91
N LEU A 4 14.29 -5.42 43.60
CA LEU A 4 14.18 -6.59 42.74
C LEU A 4 15.52 -6.74 42.02
N GLY A 5 16.20 -7.85 42.30
CA GLY A 5 17.54 -8.16 41.81
C GLY A 5 17.59 -8.43 40.30
N GLU A 6 18.79 -8.23 39.74
CA GLU A 6 19.12 -8.15 38.32
C GLU A 6 19.01 -9.46 37.51
N ASP A 7 18.55 -10.59 38.08
CA ASP A 7 18.66 -11.91 37.40
C ASP A 7 17.35 -12.48 36.80
N ASN A 8 16.21 -11.79 36.85
CA ASN A 8 14.93 -12.34 36.36
C ASN A 8 14.46 -11.82 34.99
N SER A 9 15.24 -10.98 34.31
CA SER A 9 14.84 -10.39 33.02
C SER A 9 14.69 -11.44 31.91
N ALA A 10 15.53 -12.48 31.90
CA ALA A 10 15.45 -13.57 30.93
C ALA A 10 14.24 -14.51 31.15
N GLU A 11 13.88 -14.80 32.41
CA GLU A 11 12.70 -15.61 32.72
C GLU A 11 11.39 -14.86 32.47
N ILE A 12 11.35 -13.55 32.74
CA ILE A 12 10.19 -12.71 32.41
C ILE A 12 10.03 -12.57 30.90
N LEU A 13 11.12 -12.38 30.14
CA LEU A 13 11.08 -12.32 28.67
C LEU A 13 10.65 -13.66 28.06
N THR A 14 11.11 -14.79 28.63
CA THR A 14 10.71 -16.13 28.20
C THR A 14 9.25 -16.42 28.57
N ALA A 15 8.78 -15.98 29.74
CA ALA A 15 7.37 -16.07 30.12
C ALA A 15 6.48 -15.18 29.24
N TRP A 16 6.93 -13.98 28.86
CA TRP A 16 6.23 -13.09 27.94
C TRP A 16 6.19 -13.66 26.52
N LEU A 17 7.28 -14.22 26.01
CA LEU A 17 7.32 -14.89 24.70
C LEU A 17 6.46 -16.16 24.69
N LYS A 18 6.42 -16.89 25.80
CA LYS A 18 5.61 -18.10 25.96
C LYS A 18 4.12 -17.78 26.14
N GLU A 19 3.79 -16.68 26.80
CA GLU A 19 2.41 -16.19 26.92
C GLU A 19 1.94 -15.53 25.62
N ALA A 20 2.80 -14.80 24.89
CA ALA A 20 2.53 -14.30 23.53
C ALA A 20 2.36 -15.46 22.52
N ASN A 21 3.05 -16.60 22.72
CA ASN A 21 2.82 -17.81 21.93
C ASN A 21 1.60 -18.63 22.39
N ARG A 22 1.12 -18.48 23.63
CA ARG A 22 -0.10 -19.13 24.14
C ARG A 22 -1.37 -18.35 23.86
N THR A 23 -1.27 -17.02 23.82
CA THR A 23 -2.34 -16.09 23.42
C THR A 23 -2.35 -15.81 21.92
N ARG A 24 -1.37 -16.33 21.16
CA ARG A 24 -1.65 -16.77 19.79
C ARG A 24 -2.79 -17.78 19.89
N ALA A 25 -4.00 -17.28 19.68
CA ALA A 25 -5.11 -18.08 19.18
C ALA A 25 -4.51 -19.07 18.17
N PRO A 26 -4.90 -20.36 18.20
CA PRO A 26 -4.39 -21.34 17.23
C PRO A 26 -4.42 -20.62 15.90
N ARG A 27 -3.24 -20.42 15.26
CA ARG A 27 -3.10 -19.63 14.02
C ARG A 27 -4.35 -19.99 13.26
N THR A 28 -5.31 -19.07 13.20
CA THR A 28 -6.42 -19.18 12.27
C THR A 28 -5.62 -19.15 11.00
N ARG A 29 -5.40 -20.37 10.48
CA ARG A 29 -4.78 -20.67 9.21
C ARG A 29 -5.29 -19.55 8.34
N SER A 30 -4.37 -18.67 7.89
CA SER A 30 -4.67 -17.43 7.18
C SER A 30 -6.04 -17.54 6.54
N LEU A 31 -7.03 -16.84 7.10
CA LEU A 31 -8.30 -16.68 6.39
C LEU A 31 -7.86 -16.16 5.02
N MET A 32 -8.14 -16.94 3.97
CA MET A 32 -7.63 -16.81 2.60
C MET A 32 -6.35 -17.61 2.28
N THR A 33 -6.34 -18.90 2.56
CA THR A 33 -5.91 -19.84 1.51
C THR A 33 -7.03 -19.96 0.49
N SER A 34 -6.69 -20.04 -0.80
CA SER A 34 -7.59 -20.11 -1.97
C SER A 34 -8.69 -21.20 -1.93
N ASP A 35 -8.72 -22.04 -0.90
CA ASP A 35 -9.72 -23.09 -0.70
C ASP A 35 -10.95 -22.63 0.12
N LEU A 36 -11.05 -21.33 0.49
CA LEU A 36 -12.18 -20.80 1.29
C LEU A 36 -12.82 -19.50 0.75
N LEU A 37 -12.46 -19.05 -0.45
CA LEU A 37 -13.36 -18.15 -1.17
C LEU A 37 -14.28 -19.06 -1.97
N ASP A 38 -15.41 -19.45 -1.36
CA ASP A 38 -16.55 -19.85 -2.19
C ASP A 38 -16.79 -18.69 -3.17
N ASP A 39 -16.96 -18.98 -4.46
CA ASP A 39 -17.20 -17.97 -5.52
C ASP A 39 -18.30 -16.97 -5.11
N ASP A 40 -19.24 -17.41 -4.26
CA ASP A 40 -20.32 -16.62 -3.68
C ASP A 40 -19.84 -15.48 -2.75
N ASP A 41 -18.79 -15.66 -1.94
CA ASP A 41 -18.29 -14.61 -1.02
C ASP A 41 -17.54 -13.50 -1.79
N LEU A 42 -16.75 -13.88 -2.81
CA LEU A 42 -16.10 -12.92 -3.70
C LEU A 42 -17.15 -12.18 -4.55
N HIS A 43 -18.19 -12.88 -5.01
CA HIS A 43 -19.33 -12.27 -5.70
C HIS A 43 -20.11 -11.29 -4.81
N ASP A 44 -20.34 -11.61 -3.54
CA ASP A 44 -21.03 -10.72 -2.60
C ASP A 44 -20.19 -9.49 -2.25
N TRP A 45 -18.86 -9.64 -2.11
CA TRP A 45 -17.95 -8.51 -1.89
C TRP A 45 -17.86 -7.59 -3.12
N LEU A 46 -17.81 -8.18 -4.32
CA LEU A 46 -17.90 -7.46 -5.60
C LEU A 46 -19.28 -6.80 -5.79
N ASN A 47 -20.35 -7.34 -5.19
CA ASN A 47 -21.69 -6.74 -5.22
C ASN A 47 -21.83 -5.60 -4.20
N ILE A 48 -21.21 -5.68 -3.02
CA ILE A 48 -21.11 -4.58 -2.05
C ILE A 48 -20.43 -3.36 -2.70
N THR A 49 -19.40 -3.57 -3.51
CA THR A 49 -18.68 -2.49 -4.21
C THR A 49 -19.43 -1.95 -5.44
N LYS A 50 -20.27 -2.74 -6.11
CA LYS A 50 -21.09 -2.28 -7.26
C LYS A 50 -22.23 -1.33 -6.88
N ALA A 51 -22.83 -1.47 -5.69
CA ALA A 51 -24.03 -0.73 -5.30
C ALA A 51 -23.86 0.19 -4.07
N ASN A 52 -22.84 -0.01 -3.24
CA ASN A 52 -22.85 0.49 -1.86
C ASN A 52 -21.54 1.15 -1.39
N GLY A 53 -20.73 1.71 -2.30
CA GLY A 53 -19.56 2.50 -1.92
C GLY A 53 -19.87 3.57 -0.86
N ALA A 54 -21.03 4.22 -0.97
CA ALA A 54 -21.53 5.15 0.05
C ALA A 54 -21.85 4.48 1.40
N THR A 55 -22.33 3.24 1.41
CA THR A 55 -22.66 2.49 2.64
C THR A 55 -21.41 2.13 3.44
N PHE A 56 -20.28 1.86 2.79
CA PHE A 56 -18.99 1.72 3.47
C PHE A 56 -18.39 3.09 3.82
N CYS A 57 -18.30 3.98 2.83
CA CYS A 57 -17.57 5.24 2.99
C CYS A 57 -18.24 6.21 3.95
N ASN A 58 -19.57 6.26 4.05
CA ASN A 58 -20.25 7.17 4.99
C ASN A 58 -19.90 6.89 6.46
N PRO A 59 -20.08 5.67 7.01
CA PRO A 59 -19.67 5.38 8.39
C PRO A 59 -18.14 5.37 8.55
N PHE A 60 -17.40 4.94 7.52
CA PHE A 60 -15.94 4.95 7.55
C PHE A 60 -15.39 6.37 7.71
N LEU A 61 -15.78 7.29 6.84
CA LEU A 61 -15.35 8.70 6.86
C LEU A 61 -16.01 9.49 7.99
N GLY A 62 -17.28 9.22 8.29
CA GLY A 62 -18.06 10.01 9.25
C GLY A 62 -17.85 9.61 10.71
N SER A 63 -17.32 8.42 10.99
CA SER A 63 -17.16 7.93 12.36
C SER A 63 -15.82 7.24 12.59
N LEU A 64 -15.44 6.29 11.74
CA LEU A 64 -14.26 5.47 12.00
C LEU A 64 -12.95 6.27 11.85
N VAL A 65 -12.78 6.99 10.73
CA VAL A 65 -11.55 7.75 10.48
C VAL A 65 -11.37 8.87 11.50
N PRO A 66 -12.36 9.73 11.81
CA PRO A 66 -12.20 10.73 12.86
C PRO A 66 -11.88 10.11 14.23
N CYS A 67 -12.54 9.01 14.60
CA CYS A 67 -12.22 8.28 15.82
C CYS A 67 -10.77 7.77 15.82
N ALA A 68 -10.31 7.24 14.69
CA ALA A 68 -8.94 6.77 14.52
C ALA A 68 -7.93 7.92 14.62
N THR A 69 -8.12 9.01 13.86
CA THR A 69 -7.16 10.12 13.76
C THR A 69 -7.15 11.00 15.00
N ASP A 70 -8.30 11.21 15.64
CA ASP A 70 -8.44 12.20 16.70
C ASP A 70 -8.32 11.57 18.10
N HIS A 71 -8.56 10.26 18.22
CA HIS A 71 -8.53 9.55 19.50
C HIS A 71 -7.58 8.35 19.51
N LEU A 72 -7.79 7.35 18.65
CA LEU A 72 -7.04 6.08 18.77
C LEU A 72 -5.56 6.24 18.46
N ILE A 73 -5.21 6.80 17.30
CA ILE A 73 -3.82 6.99 16.86
C ILE A 73 -3.06 7.84 17.88
N PRO A 74 -3.54 9.02 18.32
CA PRO A 74 -2.86 9.80 19.35
C PRO A 74 -2.63 9.02 20.65
N GLU A 75 -3.62 8.29 21.17
CA GLU A 75 -3.48 7.53 22.42
C GLU A 75 -2.49 6.37 22.28
N VAL A 76 -2.51 5.65 21.17
CA VAL A 76 -1.53 4.59 20.89
C VAL A 76 -0.11 5.17 20.83
N PHE A 77 0.09 6.29 20.14
CA PHE A 77 1.42 6.91 20.05
C PHE A 77 1.87 7.53 21.37
N LYS A 78 0.97 8.01 22.22
CA LYS A 78 1.31 8.38 23.61
C LYS A 78 1.87 7.19 24.38
N LEU A 79 1.25 6.01 24.29
CA LEU A 79 1.74 4.80 24.96
C LEU A 79 3.09 4.33 24.40
N ILE A 80 3.27 4.37 23.08
CA ILE A 80 4.54 4.01 22.42
C ILE A 80 5.66 4.94 22.89
N THR A 81 5.44 6.25 22.82
CA THR A 81 6.47 7.25 23.18
C THR A 81 6.72 7.39 24.68
N ALA A 82 5.77 6.99 25.52
CA ALA A 82 5.95 6.92 26.96
C ALA A 82 6.82 5.73 27.40
N ASN A 83 6.97 4.69 26.57
CA ASN A 83 7.74 3.51 26.89
C ASN A 83 9.17 3.59 26.34
N PRO A 84 10.21 3.62 27.19
CA PRO A 84 11.60 3.72 26.75
C PRO A 84 12.04 2.62 25.77
N CYS A 85 11.45 1.42 25.80
CA CYS A 85 11.82 0.35 24.88
C CYS A 85 11.41 0.62 23.41
N CYS A 86 10.48 1.54 23.18
CA CYS A 86 9.97 1.88 21.86
C CYS A 86 10.61 3.16 21.28
N ASN A 87 11.40 3.88 22.07
CA ASN A 87 11.97 5.18 21.66
C ASN A 87 12.88 5.04 20.45
N ASP A 88 13.73 4.03 20.43
CA ASP A 88 14.64 3.78 19.32
C ASP A 88 13.87 3.45 18.04
N MET A 89 12.85 2.59 18.13
CA MET A 89 11.98 2.27 17.00
C MET A 89 11.26 3.52 16.47
N ALA A 90 10.66 4.32 17.35
CA ALA A 90 9.94 5.53 16.95
C ALA A 90 10.90 6.55 16.28
N SER A 91 12.11 6.69 16.82
CA SER A 91 13.17 7.53 16.26
C SER A 91 13.66 7.02 14.91
N GLU A 92 13.87 5.72 14.76
CA GLU A 92 14.26 5.10 13.48
C GLU A 92 13.19 5.32 12.41
N ILE A 93 11.91 5.13 12.74
CA ILE A 93 10.80 5.40 11.81
C ILE A 93 10.81 6.88 11.43
N GLN A 94 10.88 7.80 12.40
CA GLN A 94 10.89 9.23 12.13
C GLN A 94 12.06 9.64 11.23
N GLN A 95 13.26 9.09 11.45
CA GLN A 95 14.42 9.35 10.61
C GLN A 95 14.24 8.79 9.19
N ALA A 96 13.61 7.62 9.07
CA ALA A 96 13.32 7.01 7.77
C ALA A 96 12.28 7.84 6.99
N VAL A 97 11.16 8.24 7.59
CA VAL A 97 10.06 8.89 6.87
C VAL A 97 10.11 10.43 6.91
N GLY A 98 10.96 11.04 7.75
CA GLY A 98 11.16 12.48 7.84
C GLY A 98 10.04 13.26 8.53
N ILE A 99 9.04 12.55 9.07
CA ILE A 99 7.90 13.10 9.83
C ILE A 99 7.64 12.21 11.05
N SER A 100 6.85 12.70 12.01
CA SER A 100 6.54 11.89 13.19
C SER A 100 5.81 10.59 12.80
N PRO A 101 6.02 9.46 13.50
CA PRO A 101 5.34 8.21 13.19
C PRO A 101 3.80 8.34 13.24
N GLN A 102 3.29 9.16 14.16
CA GLN A 102 1.87 9.50 14.25
C GLN A 102 1.38 10.21 12.99
N GLU A 103 2.08 11.27 12.57
CA GLU A 103 1.72 12.01 11.35
C GLU A 103 1.80 11.12 10.11
N PHE A 104 2.81 10.25 10.02
CA PHE A 104 2.95 9.28 8.93
C PHE A 104 1.74 8.36 8.84
N VAL A 105 1.32 7.75 9.95
CA VAL A 105 0.15 6.86 9.97
C VAL A 105 -1.14 7.61 9.62
N THR A 106 -1.33 8.81 10.18
CA THR A 106 -2.51 9.64 9.86
C THR A 106 -2.55 10.02 8.38
N LYS A 107 -1.43 10.47 7.80
CA LYS A 107 -1.36 10.80 6.36
C LYS A 107 -1.62 9.58 5.49
N LEU A 108 -1.03 8.43 5.83
CA LEU A 108 -1.24 7.19 5.11
C LEU A 108 -2.73 6.78 5.14
N LEU A 109 -3.38 6.88 6.30
CA LEU A 109 -4.81 6.60 6.44
C LEU A 109 -5.66 7.55 5.58
N SER A 110 -5.35 8.85 5.57
CA SER A 110 -6.06 9.83 4.73
C SER A 110 -5.90 9.54 3.23
N HIS A 111 -4.70 9.17 2.79
CA HIS A 111 -4.47 8.76 1.40
C HIS A 111 -5.26 7.49 1.05
N ALA A 112 -5.22 6.47 1.90
CA ALA A 112 -5.97 5.24 1.69
C ALA A 112 -7.49 5.49 1.63
N ALA A 113 -8.00 6.34 2.53
CA ALA A 113 -9.39 6.76 2.52
C ALA A 113 -9.76 7.50 1.22
N ASN A 114 -8.88 8.36 0.70
CA ASN A 114 -9.09 9.03 -0.57
C ASN A 114 -9.12 8.06 -1.75
N ILE A 115 -8.26 7.04 -1.79
CA ILE A 115 -8.26 6.03 -2.86
C ILE A 115 -9.59 5.30 -2.94
N VAL A 116 -10.18 4.95 -1.80
CA VAL A 116 -11.43 4.18 -1.75
C VAL A 116 -12.66 5.07 -1.85
N CYS A 117 -12.68 6.18 -1.11
CA CYS A 117 -13.92 6.91 -0.84
C CYS A 117 -14.06 8.25 -1.54
N SER A 118 -13.06 8.70 -2.31
CA SER A 118 -13.25 9.87 -3.18
C SER A 118 -14.37 9.60 -4.18
N ILE A 119 -15.08 10.65 -4.58
CA ILE A 119 -16.23 10.55 -5.48
C ILE A 119 -15.84 11.06 -6.86
N GLN A 120 -16.03 10.22 -7.87
CA GLN A 120 -15.93 10.57 -9.27
C GLN A 120 -17.29 10.94 -9.85
N THR A 121 -17.33 12.05 -10.60
CA THR A 121 -18.53 12.57 -11.25
C THR A 121 -18.23 13.03 -12.69
N PRO A 122 -18.92 12.52 -13.72
CA PRO A 122 -19.90 11.44 -13.63
C PRO A 122 -19.22 10.09 -13.36
N GLY A 123 -20.00 9.12 -12.88
CA GLY A 123 -19.60 7.72 -12.88
C GLY A 123 -19.61 7.10 -14.29
N PHE A 124 -19.44 5.78 -14.35
CA PHE A 124 -19.42 5.05 -15.62
C PHE A 124 -20.63 5.38 -16.51
N HIS A 125 -20.40 5.46 -17.82
CA HIS A 125 -21.43 5.75 -18.83
C HIS A 125 -22.16 7.08 -18.64
N GLY A 126 -21.54 8.06 -17.98
CA GLY A 126 -22.17 9.34 -17.67
C GLY A 126 -23.23 9.24 -16.56
N ALA A 127 -23.32 8.10 -15.87
CA ALA A 127 -24.32 7.85 -14.84
C ALA A 127 -23.84 8.34 -13.46
N GLY A 128 -24.64 9.17 -12.80
CA GLY A 128 -24.55 9.51 -11.38
C GLY A 128 -23.14 9.83 -10.86
N ASN A 129 -22.96 9.62 -9.55
CA ASN A 129 -21.66 9.70 -8.88
C ASN A 129 -21.25 8.29 -8.46
N GLN A 130 -19.94 8.01 -8.42
CA GLN A 130 -19.44 6.74 -7.90
C GLN A 130 -18.20 6.94 -7.02
N THR A 131 -18.03 6.09 -6.02
CA THR A 131 -16.80 6.05 -5.21
C THR A 131 -15.63 5.49 -6.02
N CYS A 132 -14.42 5.93 -5.72
CA CYS A 132 -13.22 5.48 -6.42
C CYS A 132 -12.88 4.01 -6.19
N GLY A 133 -13.16 3.44 -5.01
CA GLY A 133 -13.07 2.01 -4.78
C GLY A 133 -13.96 1.21 -5.75
N ALA A 134 -15.21 1.64 -5.92
CA ALA A 134 -16.11 1.03 -6.91
C ALA A 134 -15.62 1.19 -8.35
N ALA A 135 -15.02 2.34 -8.69
CA ALA A 135 -14.43 2.58 -10.00
C ALA A 135 -13.27 1.62 -10.29
N TRP A 136 -12.34 1.49 -9.34
CA TRP A 136 -11.20 0.57 -9.40
C TRP A 136 -11.66 -0.88 -9.56
N MET A 137 -12.53 -1.36 -8.66
CA MET A 137 -13.02 -2.74 -8.68
C MET A 137 -13.69 -3.10 -10.00
N ARG A 138 -14.56 -2.23 -10.51
CA ARG A 138 -15.25 -2.49 -11.78
C ARG A 138 -14.29 -2.44 -12.96
N SER A 139 -13.28 -1.57 -12.95
CA SER A 139 -12.32 -1.44 -14.04
C SER A 139 -11.35 -2.63 -14.10
N LEU A 140 -10.94 -3.14 -12.94
CA LEU A 140 -10.10 -4.34 -12.85
C LEU A 140 -10.85 -5.61 -13.28
N ASN A 141 -12.13 -5.70 -12.91
CA ASN A 141 -12.95 -6.89 -13.15
C ASN A 141 -13.81 -6.83 -14.43
N TYR A 142 -13.71 -5.78 -15.25
CA TYR A 142 -14.60 -5.58 -16.40
C TYR A 142 -14.62 -6.74 -17.41
N HIS A 143 -13.54 -7.53 -17.48
CA HIS A 143 -13.41 -8.69 -18.36
C HIS A 143 -13.37 -10.05 -17.64
N TYR A 144 -13.73 -10.13 -16.36
CA TYR A 144 -13.59 -11.35 -15.54
C TYR A 144 -14.14 -12.65 -16.19
N ASN A 145 -15.13 -12.54 -17.07
CA ASN A 145 -15.73 -13.67 -17.79
C ASN A 145 -14.83 -14.31 -18.88
N GLU A 146 -13.65 -13.77 -19.16
CA GLU A 146 -12.68 -14.31 -20.15
C GLU A 146 -11.69 -15.34 -19.54
N GLY A 147 -11.96 -15.81 -18.32
CA GLY A 147 -11.39 -17.06 -17.77
C GLY A 147 -9.95 -16.99 -17.25
N ASN A 148 -9.24 -15.88 -17.41
CA ASN A 148 -7.88 -15.67 -16.86
C ASN A 148 -7.62 -14.18 -16.54
N VAL A 149 -8.61 -13.47 -16.00
CA VAL A 149 -8.49 -12.04 -15.68
C VAL A 149 -8.30 -11.89 -14.19
N SER A 150 -7.05 -11.79 -13.74
CA SER A 150 -6.79 -11.12 -12.47
C SER A 150 -5.32 -10.73 -12.35
N PHE A 151 -4.41 -11.69 -12.49
CA PHE A 151 -3.03 -11.47 -12.04
C PHE A 151 -2.14 -10.68 -13.02
N ASP A 152 -2.23 -10.96 -14.33
CA ASP A 152 -1.41 -10.29 -15.34
C ASP A 152 -1.67 -8.77 -15.40
N ARG A 153 -2.90 -8.33 -15.08
CA ARG A 153 -3.24 -6.90 -15.03
C ARG A 153 -2.59 -6.21 -13.85
N TYR A 154 -2.61 -6.82 -12.67
CA TYR A 154 -1.92 -6.31 -11.49
C TYR A 154 -0.40 -6.20 -11.70
N GLN A 155 0.20 -7.23 -12.31
CA GLN A 155 1.62 -7.19 -12.70
C GLN A 155 1.90 -6.07 -13.70
N THR A 156 0.99 -5.82 -14.64
CA THR A 156 1.17 -4.75 -15.62
C THR A 156 1.03 -3.38 -14.99
N MET A 157 0.09 -3.20 -14.04
CA MET A 157 -0.05 -1.94 -13.31
C MET A 157 1.24 -1.54 -12.61
N ALA A 158 1.94 -2.51 -12.03
CA ALA A 158 3.25 -2.33 -11.43
C ALA A 158 4.38 -2.08 -12.45
N GLN A 159 4.07 -1.89 -13.74
CA GLN A 159 5.05 -1.65 -14.80
C GLN A 159 4.64 -0.48 -15.70
N ILE A 160 3.66 0.34 -15.32
CA ILE A 160 3.20 1.48 -16.12
C ILE A 160 4.17 2.67 -15.91
N PRO A 161 4.89 3.13 -16.95
CA PRO A 161 5.75 4.32 -16.83
C PRO A 161 4.96 5.60 -16.50
N ASN A 162 5.62 6.60 -15.90
CA ASN A 162 4.99 7.87 -15.50
C ASN A 162 4.31 8.62 -16.67
N ASP A 163 4.89 8.56 -17.87
CA ASP A 163 4.36 9.18 -19.08
C ASP A 163 3.20 8.40 -19.72
N GLN A 164 3.01 7.13 -19.33
CA GLN A 164 1.96 6.25 -19.85
C GLN A 164 0.75 6.14 -18.92
N GLY A 165 0.82 6.71 -17.70
CA GLY A 165 -0.26 6.66 -16.72
C GLY A 165 -1.61 7.15 -17.27
N CYS A 166 -1.63 8.30 -17.95
CA CYS A 166 -2.88 8.83 -18.52
C CYS A 166 -3.50 7.90 -19.56
N ALA A 167 -2.68 7.35 -20.46
CA ALA A 167 -3.14 6.41 -21.47
C ALA A 167 -3.73 5.16 -20.78
N ALA A 168 -3.05 4.60 -19.79
CA ALA A 168 -3.57 3.47 -19.02
C ALA A 168 -4.92 3.81 -18.37
N ALA A 169 -5.01 4.92 -17.63
CA ALA A 169 -6.22 5.33 -16.91
C ALA A 169 -7.43 5.63 -17.80
N LEU A 170 -7.18 6.01 -19.06
CA LEU A 170 -8.21 6.22 -20.09
C LEU A 170 -8.54 4.93 -20.88
N GLY A 171 -7.82 3.84 -20.60
CA GLY A 171 -7.96 2.55 -21.27
C GLY A 171 -7.42 2.53 -22.70
N ASP A 172 -6.41 3.35 -22.96
CA ASP A 172 -5.62 3.31 -24.19
C ASP A 172 -4.46 2.32 -24.06
N ALA A 173 -3.87 1.94 -25.19
CA ALA A 173 -2.69 1.09 -25.23
C ALA A 173 -1.49 1.81 -24.59
N ILE A 174 -0.62 1.03 -23.95
CA ILE A 174 0.60 1.55 -23.31
C ILE A 174 1.82 0.71 -23.70
N THR A 175 2.99 1.30 -23.52
CA THR A 175 4.26 0.55 -23.46
C THR A 175 4.71 0.46 -22.01
N THR A 176 4.92 -0.76 -21.51
CA THR A 176 5.37 -0.99 -20.13
C THR A 176 6.84 -0.56 -19.95
N ALA A 177 7.30 -0.48 -18.69
CA ALA A 177 8.66 -0.07 -18.35
C ALA A 177 9.77 -0.99 -18.93
N ASN A 178 9.44 -2.24 -19.26
CA ASN A 178 10.31 -3.19 -19.95
C ASN A 178 10.12 -3.22 -21.48
N GLY A 179 9.32 -2.30 -22.03
CA GLY A 179 9.16 -2.12 -23.48
C GLY A 179 8.12 -3.05 -24.13
N PHE A 180 7.29 -3.75 -23.37
CA PHE A 180 6.20 -4.55 -23.94
C PHE A 180 5.00 -3.68 -24.26
N GLU A 181 4.44 -3.86 -25.46
CA GLU A 181 3.18 -3.22 -25.85
C GLU A 181 2.01 -3.98 -25.24
N MET A 182 1.20 -3.25 -24.49
CA MET A 182 -0.01 -3.75 -23.85
C MET A 182 -1.21 -3.06 -24.50
N ALA A 183 -2.14 -3.86 -25.04
CA ALA A 183 -3.33 -3.32 -25.70
C ALA A 183 -4.19 -2.48 -24.74
N HIS A 184 -4.29 -2.88 -23.47
CA HIS A 184 -4.94 -2.11 -22.41
C HIS A 184 -4.68 -2.73 -21.03
N VAL A 185 -4.48 -1.89 -20.01
CA VAL A 185 -4.54 -2.32 -18.59
C VAL A 185 -5.99 -2.29 -18.09
N PHE A 186 -6.68 -1.20 -18.38
CA PHE A 186 -8.13 -1.03 -18.18
C PHE A 186 -8.80 -0.93 -19.53
N ALA A 187 -9.99 -1.52 -19.68
CA ALA A 187 -10.67 -1.54 -20.97
C ALA A 187 -11.88 -0.62 -20.99
N LYS A 188 -12.01 0.16 -22.07
CA LYS A 188 -13.21 0.97 -22.31
C LYS A 188 -14.44 0.07 -22.43
N PRO A 189 -15.63 0.54 -21.97
CA PRO A 189 -15.92 1.84 -21.37
C PRO A 189 -15.73 1.92 -19.85
N VAL A 190 -15.18 0.89 -19.20
CA VAL A 190 -15.07 0.80 -17.73
C VAL A 190 -13.61 0.96 -17.32
N VAL A 191 -13.17 2.21 -17.22
CA VAL A 191 -11.81 2.61 -16.85
C VAL A 191 -11.81 3.42 -15.55
N PRO A 192 -10.75 3.37 -14.72
CA PRO A 192 -10.78 4.04 -13.42
C PRO A 192 -10.92 5.56 -13.56
N GLY A 193 -10.51 6.15 -14.69
CA GLY A 193 -10.72 7.57 -14.97
C GLY A 193 -10.04 8.45 -13.94
N SER A 194 -10.71 9.51 -13.48
CA SER A 194 -10.18 10.44 -12.49
C SER A 194 -9.82 9.81 -11.13
N CYS A 195 -10.34 8.62 -10.81
CA CYS A 195 -10.04 7.90 -9.57
C CYS A 195 -8.62 7.36 -9.44
N VAL A 196 -7.78 7.54 -10.45
CA VAL A 196 -6.34 7.33 -10.34
C VAL A 196 -5.62 8.46 -9.60
N LYS A 197 -6.22 9.66 -9.50
CA LYS A 197 -5.60 10.83 -8.85
C LYS A 197 -5.25 10.59 -7.36
N PRO A 198 -6.13 10.01 -6.52
CA PRO A 198 -5.76 9.72 -5.14
C PRO A 198 -4.60 8.73 -4.98
N VAL A 199 -4.48 7.79 -5.92
CA VAL A 199 -3.34 6.86 -5.97
C VAL A 199 -2.07 7.62 -6.38
N ASP A 200 -2.18 8.50 -7.38
CA ASP A 200 -1.10 9.41 -7.79
C ASP A 200 -0.58 10.25 -6.62
N ASP A 201 -1.50 10.83 -5.84
CA ASP A 201 -1.18 11.66 -4.69
C ASP A 201 -0.45 10.85 -3.61
N LEU A 202 -0.92 9.62 -3.32
CA LEU A 202 -0.24 8.71 -2.39
C LEU A 202 1.18 8.40 -2.85
N LEU A 203 1.34 7.95 -4.10
CA LEU A 203 2.64 7.54 -4.64
C LEU A 203 3.60 8.72 -4.77
N THR A 204 3.08 9.89 -5.12
CA THR A 204 3.86 11.15 -5.16
C THR A 204 4.32 11.57 -3.77
N TRP A 205 3.47 11.43 -2.75
CA TRP A 205 3.86 11.69 -1.35
C TRP A 205 4.91 10.67 -0.86
N LEU A 206 4.68 9.37 -1.08
CA LEU A 206 5.64 8.32 -0.71
C LEU A 206 7.02 8.54 -1.34
N ARG A 207 7.05 8.95 -2.62
CA ARG A 207 8.28 9.30 -3.34
C ARG A 207 9.07 10.42 -2.66
N GLN A 208 8.41 11.35 -1.97
CA GLN A 208 9.05 12.49 -1.31
C GLN A 208 9.65 12.14 0.06
N LEU A 209 9.25 11.02 0.66
CA LEU A 209 9.78 10.60 1.96
C LEU A 209 11.29 10.28 1.85
N PRO A 210 12.11 10.58 2.88
CA PRO A 210 13.54 10.27 2.86
C PRO A 210 13.84 8.79 2.65
N ILE A 211 12.98 7.88 3.13
CA ILE A 211 13.11 6.43 2.93
C ILE A 211 13.13 6.07 1.45
N ALA A 212 12.40 6.80 0.60
CA ALA A 212 12.43 6.57 -0.84
C ALA A 212 13.84 6.83 -1.41
N GLN A 213 14.67 7.68 -0.80
CA GLN A 213 16.04 7.93 -1.26
C GLN A 213 17.05 6.86 -0.82
N THR A 214 16.62 5.87 -0.03
CA THR A 214 17.52 4.86 0.51
C THR A 214 17.74 3.70 -0.45
N THR A 215 18.83 2.97 -0.24
CA THR A 215 19.10 1.69 -0.90
C THR A 215 19.05 0.58 0.14
N TRP A 216 18.20 -0.41 -0.10
CA TRP A 216 17.99 -1.56 0.77
C TRP A 216 18.39 -2.84 0.05
N ASN A 217 19.40 -3.55 0.57
CA ASN A 217 19.91 -4.80 0.00
C ASN A 217 20.22 -4.76 -1.51
N GLY A 218 20.61 -3.59 -2.04
CA GLY A 218 20.88 -3.36 -3.46
C GLY A 218 19.71 -2.77 -4.27
N VAL A 219 18.53 -2.67 -3.68
CA VAL A 219 17.36 -2.00 -4.26
C VAL A 219 17.34 -0.53 -3.84
N THR A 220 17.58 0.37 -4.79
CA THR A 220 17.35 1.81 -4.59
C THR A 220 15.86 2.09 -4.67
N LEU A 221 15.21 2.39 -3.54
CA LEU A 221 13.75 2.53 -3.46
C LEU A 221 13.22 3.65 -4.36
N ARG A 222 14.04 4.67 -4.62
CA ARG A 222 13.68 5.80 -5.48
C ARG A 222 13.40 5.36 -6.91
N HIS A 223 14.07 4.30 -7.38
CA HIS A 223 13.92 3.78 -8.73
C HIS A 223 12.53 3.17 -9.00
N PHE A 224 11.74 2.87 -7.97
CA PHE A 224 10.33 2.52 -8.17
C PHE A 224 9.52 3.71 -8.69
N PHE A 225 9.99 4.95 -8.59
CA PHE A 225 9.16 6.13 -8.86
C PHE A 225 9.72 7.06 -9.96
N ASP A 226 11.02 7.00 -10.23
CA ASP A 226 11.69 7.93 -11.13
C ASP A 226 11.43 7.60 -12.62
N ASP A 227 11.39 8.65 -13.46
CA ASP A 227 11.14 8.51 -14.89
C ASP A 227 12.22 7.65 -15.57
N GLY A 228 11.78 6.69 -16.39
CA GLY A 228 12.66 5.76 -17.10
C GLY A 228 13.47 4.84 -16.18
N LYS A 229 13.08 4.73 -14.91
CA LYS A 229 13.61 3.77 -13.95
C LYS A 229 12.55 2.73 -13.61
N CYS A 230 13.02 1.59 -13.13
CA CYS A 230 12.22 0.58 -12.47
C CYS A 230 13.18 -0.27 -11.63
N VAL A 231 12.64 -1.09 -10.74
CA VAL A 231 13.42 -2.10 -10.02
C VAL A 231 13.18 -3.46 -10.67
N ASN A 232 14.26 -4.10 -11.12
CA ASN A 232 14.17 -5.46 -11.64
C ASN A 232 13.73 -6.40 -10.52
N GLY A 233 12.68 -7.20 -10.76
CA GLY A 233 12.15 -8.08 -9.73
C GLY A 233 13.11 -9.19 -9.31
N SER A 234 14.14 -9.53 -10.11
CA SER A 234 15.21 -10.43 -9.65
C SER A 234 16.02 -9.79 -8.52
N THR A 235 16.28 -8.49 -8.59
CA THR A 235 16.92 -7.73 -7.52
C THR A 235 16.03 -7.65 -6.28
N ILE A 236 14.71 -7.55 -6.45
CA ILE A 236 13.74 -7.62 -5.34
C ILE A 236 13.81 -8.99 -4.68
N ASN A 237 13.76 -10.08 -5.44
CA ASN A 237 13.88 -11.45 -4.91
C ASN A 237 15.16 -11.62 -4.10
N GLU A 238 16.30 -11.16 -4.61
CA GLU A 238 17.57 -11.23 -3.89
C GLU A 238 17.56 -10.39 -2.61
N ALA A 239 17.01 -9.18 -2.67
CA ALA A 239 16.92 -8.29 -1.52
C ALA A 239 16.03 -8.87 -0.41
N VAL A 240 14.89 -9.44 -0.79
CA VAL A 240 13.93 -10.07 0.11
C VAL A 240 14.51 -11.36 0.69
N ALA A 241 15.13 -12.22 -0.13
CA ALA A 241 15.77 -13.46 0.35
C ALA A 241 16.96 -13.21 1.30
N LYS A 242 17.61 -12.04 1.23
CA LYS A 242 18.63 -11.62 2.21
C LYS A 242 18.02 -11.14 3.52
N ALA A 243 16.83 -10.55 3.47
CA ALA A 243 16.18 -9.96 4.65
C ALA A 243 15.33 -10.97 5.42
N TRP A 244 14.70 -11.92 4.72
CA TRP A 244 13.70 -12.83 5.24
C TRP A 244 14.04 -14.28 4.90
N THR A 245 13.67 -15.20 5.78
CA THR A 245 13.93 -16.64 5.61
C THR A 245 12.72 -17.49 5.95
N GLY A 246 12.63 -18.68 5.36
CA GLY A 246 11.57 -19.66 5.67
C GLY A 246 10.15 -19.11 5.44
N ASP A 247 9.32 -19.18 6.49
CA ASP A 247 7.92 -18.76 6.47
C ASP A 247 7.73 -17.28 6.08
N GLU A 248 8.66 -16.39 6.42
CA GLU A 248 8.55 -14.95 6.11
C GLU A 248 8.69 -14.70 4.60
N LEU A 249 9.64 -15.39 3.98
CA LEU A 249 9.88 -15.31 2.55
C LEU A 249 8.69 -15.90 1.78
N LEU A 250 8.14 -17.02 2.26
CA LEU A 250 6.93 -17.61 1.70
C LEU A 250 5.73 -16.66 1.86
N GLY A 251 5.58 -16.05 3.04
CA GLY A 251 4.54 -15.07 3.33
C GLY A 251 4.57 -13.90 2.36
N PHE A 252 5.76 -13.36 2.06
CA PHE A 252 5.89 -12.31 1.05
C PHE A 252 5.34 -12.71 -0.33
N TYR A 253 5.73 -13.86 -0.85
CA TYR A 253 5.27 -14.33 -2.16
C TYR A 253 3.75 -14.61 -2.19
N LEU A 254 3.23 -15.14 -1.08
CA LEU A 254 1.78 -15.32 -0.91
C LEU A 254 1.06 -13.98 -0.86
N ASP A 255 1.58 -13.01 -0.09
CA ASP A 255 0.99 -11.69 0.05
C ASP A 255 0.92 -11.00 -1.32
N ILE A 256 2.03 -10.98 -2.09
CA ILE A 256 2.05 -10.37 -3.44
C ILE A 256 1.37 -11.23 -4.51
N GLY A 257 0.94 -12.45 -4.17
CA GLY A 257 0.34 -13.43 -5.08
C GLY A 257 1.27 -13.91 -6.20
N MET A 258 2.57 -13.56 -6.18
CA MET A 258 3.53 -13.85 -7.25
C MET A 258 4.46 -14.97 -6.83
N LYS A 259 4.80 -15.85 -7.77
CA LYS A 259 5.95 -16.73 -7.60
C LYS A 259 7.27 -15.97 -7.82
N PRO A 260 8.38 -16.41 -7.21
CA PRO A 260 9.68 -15.79 -7.41
C PRO A 260 10.05 -15.63 -8.89
N GLU A 261 9.79 -16.64 -9.71
CA GLU A 261 10.09 -16.65 -11.15
C GLU A 261 9.23 -15.67 -11.97
N GLU A 262 8.03 -15.33 -11.50
CA GLU A 262 7.15 -14.34 -12.12
C GLU A 262 7.63 -12.94 -11.76
N LEU A 263 7.92 -12.70 -10.48
CA LEU A 263 8.48 -11.43 -10.01
C LEU A 263 9.81 -11.14 -10.71
N ALA A 264 10.67 -12.15 -10.87
CA ALA A 264 11.97 -12.00 -11.53
C ALA A 264 11.90 -11.45 -12.97
N ARG A 265 10.74 -11.56 -13.65
CA ARG A 265 10.55 -11.07 -15.02
C ARG A 265 10.05 -9.63 -15.07
N LEU A 266 9.63 -9.07 -13.94
CA LEU A 266 9.04 -7.73 -13.89
C LEU A 266 10.09 -6.63 -13.75
N CYS A 267 9.73 -5.47 -14.28
CA CYS A 267 10.43 -4.20 -14.11
C CYS A 267 9.50 -3.28 -13.30
N VAL A 268 9.56 -3.41 -11.97
CA VAL A 268 8.57 -2.84 -11.06
C VAL A 268 8.73 -1.32 -10.96
N HIS A 269 7.67 -0.60 -11.27
CA HIS A 269 7.54 0.85 -11.25
C HIS A 269 6.15 1.26 -10.76
N PHE A 270 6.11 2.30 -9.93
CA PHE A 270 4.91 2.92 -9.39
C PHE A 270 4.69 4.26 -10.07
N THR A 271 3.73 4.28 -11.00
CA THR A 271 3.35 5.48 -11.75
C THR A 271 2.96 6.62 -10.80
N ASN A 272 3.62 7.77 -10.90
CA ASN A 272 3.37 8.92 -10.05
C ASN A 272 3.65 10.26 -10.78
N GLY A 273 3.05 11.35 -10.29
CA GLY A 273 3.18 12.72 -10.76
C GLY A 273 2.59 13.00 -12.15
N GLY A 274 2.00 12.00 -12.79
CA GLY A 274 1.53 12.07 -14.18
C GLY A 274 0.04 12.35 -14.32
N TYR A 275 -0.77 12.02 -13.31
CA TYR A 275 -2.22 11.91 -13.49
C TYR A 275 -2.97 13.26 -13.39
N GLY A 276 -2.36 14.26 -12.75
CA GLY A 276 -2.91 15.62 -12.68
C GLY A 276 -3.05 16.33 -14.03
N LYS A 277 -2.37 15.84 -15.08
CA LYS A 277 -2.39 16.42 -16.43
C LYS A 277 -3.33 15.68 -17.39
N CYS A 278 -3.91 14.56 -16.98
CA CYS A 278 -4.79 13.80 -17.87
C CYS A 278 -6.09 14.56 -18.11
N ALA A 279 -6.55 14.53 -19.36
CA ALA A 279 -7.83 15.12 -19.77
C ALA A 279 -9.00 14.18 -19.43
N PHE A 280 -9.22 13.95 -18.13
CA PHE A 280 -10.40 13.21 -17.65
C PHE A 280 -11.67 14.02 -17.92
N ASN A 281 -12.73 13.33 -18.35
CA ASN A 281 -14.06 13.93 -18.49
C ASN A 281 -14.75 14.06 -17.12
N GLU A 282 -14.24 13.35 -16.12
CA GLU A 282 -14.75 13.31 -14.77
C GLU A 282 -14.01 14.28 -13.84
N THR A 283 -14.76 14.83 -12.90
CA THR A 283 -14.25 15.55 -11.74
C THR A 283 -14.15 14.61 -10.55
N ILE A 284 -13.22 14.90 -9.64
CA ILE A 284 -13.04 14.15 -8.40
C ILE A 284 -13.30 15.07 -7.21
N GLN A 285 -14.07 14.56 -6.25
CA GLN A 285 -14.21 15.13 -4.93
C GLN A 285 -13.45 14.22 -3.95
N GLU A 286 -12.37 14.72 -3.39
CA GLU A 286 -11.59 14.01 -2.37
C GLU A 286 -12.45 13.77 -1.12
N ALA A 287 -12.29 12.59 -0.51
CA ALA A 287 -12.93 12.27 0.77
C ALA A 287 -12.32 13.06 1.94
N PHE A 288 -11.02 13.30 1.87
CA PHE A 288 -10.22 14.08 2.80
C PHE A 288 -9.42 15.13 2.06
N PRO A 289 -9.55 16.42 2.42
CA PRO A 289 -8.67 17.45 1.88
C PRO A 289 -7.25 17.18 2.39
N LEU A 290 -6.36 16.75 1.51
CA LEU A 290 -4.95 16.59 1.86
C LEU A 290 -4.33 17.98 1.93
N ALA A 291 -3.67 18.28 3.06
CA ALA A 291 -2.82 19.47 3.14
C ALA A 291 -1.72 19.32 2.08
N LYS A 292 -1.72 20.20 1.06
CA LYS A 292 -0.73 20.23 -0.02
C LYS A 292 0.65 20.71 0.44
N ASP A 293 0.88 20.77 1.74
CA ASP A 293 2.11 21.25 2.31
C ASP A 293 3.23 20.27 1.95
N ALA A 294 4.21 20.77 1.20
CA ALA A 294 5.46 20.06 0.98
C ALA A 294 6.02 19.62 2.33
N ILE A 295 6.56 18.39 2.40
CA ILE A 295 7.24 17.90 3.59
C ILE A 295 8.29 18.94 3.98
N THR A 296 8.00 19.74 5.00
CA THR A 296 8.92 20.75 5.49
C THR A 296 9.93 20.00 6.35
N SER A 297 10.88 19.36 5.67
CA SER A 297 11.95 18.59 6.29
C SER A 297 12.66 19.49 7.30
N THR A 298 12.39 19.29 8.58
CA THR A 298 12.95 20.12 9.66
C THR A 298 14.30 19.62 10.12
N THR A 299 14.95 18.71 9.37
CA THR A 299 16.26 18.21 9.74
C THR A 299 17.01 17.70 8.52
N THR A 300 18.14 18.33 8.20
CA THR A 300 19.15 17.80 7.29
C THR A 300 19.80 16.60 7.98
N VAL A 301 19.16 15.43 7.91
CA VAL A 301 19.75 14.20 8.47
C VAL A 301 20.57 13.55 7.36
N THR A 302 21.86 13.37 7.61
CA THR A 302 22.71 12.51 6.78
C THR A 302 22.11 11.09 6.82
N PRO A 303 21.68 10.51 5.70
CA PRO A 303 21.09 9.17 5.69
C PRO A 303 22.11 8.19 6.26
N SER A 304 21.78 7.55 7.38
CA SER A 304 22.52 6.38 7.85
C SER A 304 22.38 5.30 6.79
N THR A 305 23.50 4.87 6.21
CA THR A 305 23.55 3.93 5.08
C THR A 305 23.05 2.52 5.41
N THR A 306 22.59 2.28 6.63
CA THR A 306 22.07 0.99 7.05
C THR A 306 21.12 1.19 8.24
N PRO A 307 19.81 0.93 8.08
CA PRO A 307 18.91 0.74 9.21
C PRO A 307 19.44 -0.42 10.03
N LYS A 308 19.78 -0.17 11.30
CA LYS A 308 20.38 -1.19 12.18
C LYS A 308 19.38 -2.28 12.58
N SER A 309 18.08 -2.03 12.39
CA SER A 309 17.04 -3.02 12.57
C SER A 309 16.39 -3.37 11.22
N SER A 310 16.48 -4.64 10.82
CA SER A 310 15.62 -5.20 9.77
C SER A 310 14.14 -5.07 10.11
N VAL A 311 13.80 -4.82 11.39
CA VAL A 311 12.45 -4.69 11.92
C VAL A 311 11.75 -3.41 11.45
N GLY A 312 12.44 -2.25 11.43
CA GLY A 312 11.83 -0.98 10.98
C GLY A 312 11.48 -0.99 9.48
N LEU A 313 12.35 -1.58 8.66
CA LEU A 313 12.10 -1.77 7.23
C LEU A 313 11.15 -2.93 6.94
N ALA A 314 11.20 -4.03 7.70
CA ALA A 314 10.28 -5.15 7.51
C ALA A 314 8.85 -4.77 7.94
N THR A 315 8.67 -3.99 9.01
CA THR A 315 7.35 -3.48 9.39
C THR A 315 6.85 -2.44 8.40
N MET A 316 7.68 -1.53 7.91
CA MET A 316 7.28 -0.59 6.86
C MET A 316 7.04 -1.28 5.51
N SER A 317 7.82 -2.30 5.15
CA SER A 317 7.59 -3.13 3.98
C SER A 317 6.34 -3.96 4.17
N TRP A 318 6.03 -4.45 5.36
CA TRP A 318 4.78 -5.17 5.61
C TRP A 318 3.59 -4.22 5.59
N PHE A 319 3.69 -2.97 6.07
CA PHE A 319 2.61 -1.97 6.01
C PHE A 319 2.43 -1.36 4.63
N VAL A 320 3.51 -1.09 3.87
CA VAL A 320 3.44 -0.59 2.49
C VAL A 320 3.16 -1.72 1.53
N SER A 321 3.68 -2.93 1.74
CA SER A 321 3.27 -4.10 0.94
C SER A 321 1.87 -4.49 1.33
N THR A 322 1.46 -4.69 2.58
CA THR A 322 0.03 -4.85 2.86
C THR A 322 -0.76 -3.64 2.40
N MET A 323 -0.37 -2.38 2.47
CA MET A 323 -1.24 -1.33 1.89
C MET A 323 -1.23 -1.30 0.37
N VAL A 324 -0.12 -1.48 -0.33
CA VAL A 324 -0.03 -1.48 -1.81
C VAL A 324 -0.54 -2.79 -2.38
N VAL A 325 -0.33 -3.91 -1.71
CA VAL A 325 -0.75 -5.27 -2.07
C VAL A 325 -2.10 -5.63 -1.43
N THR A 326 -2.58 -4.96 -0.39
CA THR A 326 -4.02 -4.97 -0.05
C THR A 326 -4.74 -3.96 -0.95
N SER A 327 -4.14 -2.81 -1.28
CA SER A 327 -4.72 -1.89 -2.25
C SER A 327 -4.49 -2.26 -3.73
N ILE A 328 -3.84 -3.40 -4.02
CA ILE A 328 -3.73 -3.99 -5.37
C ILE A 328 -4.16 -5.48 -5.36
N GLY A 329 -4.10 -6.18 -4.23
CA GLY A 329 -4.37 -7.62 -4.09
C GLY A 329 -5.29 -8.04 -2.91
N PHE A 330 -5.83 -7.09 -2.13
CA PHE A 330 -7.13 -7.29 -1.43
C PHE A 330 -8.29 -6.67 -2.27
N TRP A 331 -8.06 -6.46 -3.56
CA TRP A 331 -9.05 -6.11 -4.57
C TRP A 331 -9.13 -7.17 -5.66
#